data_AF-A0A5B6WJR4-F1
#
_entry.id   AF-A0A5B6WJR4-F1
#
_cell.length_a   1.000
_cell.length_b   1.000
_cell.length_c   1.000
_cell.angle_alpha   90.00
_cell.angle_beta   90.00
_cell.angle_gamma   90.00
#
_symmetry.space_group_name_H-M   'P 1'
#
loop_
_entity.id
_entity.type
_entity.pdbx_description
1 polymer ?
#
loop_
_entity_poly.entity_id
_entity_poly.type
_entity_poly.pdbx_seq_one_letter_code
_entity_poly.pdbx_strand_id
1 'polypeptide(L)'
;MLIHDKYFFYCQGTDLIKGIKVDMTEVDSLQFCATAFEKMHKLRYINISFPKKMLWLKKLYANQGDSIFLPDELRFLRWDVYPFKSLSDFNPKNLVVLKLLHGNMEQLWNEDDDMNLTNLREIDVSYCKNLRKMHNLSGAINLELLRCIGCESLVELWNEDDYIWHLLMIY
;
A
#
# COMPACT_ATOMS: atom_id res chain seq x y z
N MET A 1 -3.16 5.95 -24.75
CA MET A 1 -4.58 5.70 -25.08
C MET A 1 -5.40 6.43 -24.03
N LEU A 2 -6.00 7.56 -24.40
CA LEU A 2 -6.84 8.37 -23.51
C LEU A 2 -8.22 7.70 -23.47
N ILE A 3 -8.72 7.37 -22.29
CA ILE A 3 -10.07 6.83 -22.13
C ILE A 3 -10.85 7.87 -21.34
N HIS A 4 -11.70 8.63 -22.04
CA HIS A 4 -12.77 9.42 -21.45
C HIS A 4 -14.02 8.55 -21.47
N ASP A 5 -14.52 8.22 -20.28
CA ASP A 5 -15.93 7.91 -19.95
C ASP A 5 -15.92 7.22 -18.58
N LYS A 6 -16.71 7.74 -17.62
CA LYS A 6 -16.93 7.24 -16.24
C LYS A 6 -15.96 6.10 -15.85
N TYR A 7 -14.84 6.47 -15.24
CA TYR A 7 -13.63 5.67 -15.05
C TYR A 7 -13.82 4.41 -14.18
N PHE A 8 -14.57 3.43 -14.67
CA PHE A 8 -14.31 2.03 -14.33
C PHE A 8 -12.98 1.67 -14.99
N PHE A 9 -11.97 1.28 -14.21
CA PHE A 9 -10.79 0.62 -14.78
C PHE A 9 -11.27 -0.71 -15.39
N TYR A 10 -11.60 -0.72 -16.68
CA TYR A 10 -11.80 -1.95 -17.43
C TYR A 10 -10.44 -2.63 -17.56
N CYS A 11 -10.26 -3.73 -16.85
CA CYS A 11 -8.96 -4.38 -16.65
C CYS A 11 -8.60 -5.27 -17.85
N GLN A 12 -8.25 -4.65 -18.97
CA GLN A 12 -7.54 -5.29 -20.09
C GLN A 12 -6.03 -5.17 -19.92
N GLY A 13 -5.53 -5.47 -18.72
CA GLY A 13 -4.09 -5.58 -18.49
C GLY A 13 -3.50 -6.71 -19.31
N THR A 14 -2.35 -6.47 -19.94
CA THR A 14 -1.57 -7.50 -20.63
C THR A 14 -0.31 -7.81 -19.84
N ASP A 15 0.26 -9.00 -20.03
CA ASP A 15 1.55 -9.43 -19.43
C ASP A 15 2.76 -8.59 -19.83
N LEU A 16 2.58 -7.53 -20.62
CA LEU A 16 3.63 -6.60 -21.00
C LEU A 16 3.70 -5.37 -20.08
N ILE A 17 2.62 -5.08 -19.35
CA ILE A 17 2.55 -3.90 -18.49
C ILE A 17 3.46 -4.10 -17.27
N LYS A 18 4.45 -3.23 -17.14
CA LYS A 18 5.41 -3.22 -16.02
C LYS A 18 5.16 -2.10 -15.02
N GLY A 19 4.37 -1.11 -15.38
CA GLY A 19 4.13 0.05 -14.54
C GLY A 19 2.80 0.73 -14.81
N ILE A 20 2.14 1.16 -13.76
CA ILE A 20 0.91 1.94 -13.76
C ILE A 20 1.14 3.20 -12.94
N LYS A 21 0.78 4.34 -13.52
CA LYS A 21 0.73 5.62 -12.81
C LYS A 21 -0.64 6.24 -13.05
N VAL A 22 -1.32 6.60 -11.96
CA VAL A 22 -2.63 7.25 -11.97
C VAL A 22 -2.51 8.53 -11.15
N ASP A 23 -2.83 9.65 -11.79
CA ASP A 23 -2.96 10.94 -11.14
C ASP A 23 -4.44 11.19 -10.85
N MET A 24 -4.79 11.34 -9.58
CA MET A 24 -6.19 11.48 -9.14
C MET A 24 -6.71 12.93 -9.20
N THR A 25 -5.99 13.85 -9.84
CA THR A 25 -6.43 15.24 -10.05
C THR A 25 -7.74 15.38 -10.82
N GLU A 26 -8.03 14.47 -11.74
CA GLU A 26 -9.16 14.53 -12.69
C GLU A 26 -10.19 13.41 -12.48
N VAL A 27 -10.08 12.66 -11.38
CA VAL A 27 -10.93 11.49 -11.11
C VAL A 27 -11.96 11.83 -10.04
N ASP A 28 -13.24 11.89 -10.43
CA ASP A 28 -14.36 12.19 -9.52
C ASP A 28 -14.77 11.00 -8.64
N SER A 29 -14.65 9.78 -9.19
CA SER A 29 -14.87 8.52 -8.48
C SER A 29 -14.07 7.40 -9.13
N LEU A 30 -13.64 6.45 -8.30
CA LEU A 30 -12.80 5.34 -8.74
C LEU A 30 -13.27 4.10 -8.01
N GLN A 31 -13.58 3.05 -8.76
CA GLN A 31 -13.87 1.74 -8.20
C GLN A 31 -12.86 0.75 -8.79
N PHE A 32 -12.04 0.17 -7.93
CA PHE A 32 -11.13 -0.91 -8.23
C PHE A 32 -11.91 -2.23 -8.22
N CYS A 33 -11.77 -2.99 -9.29
CA CYS A 33 -12.18 -4.38 -9.30
C CYS A 33 -11.15 -5.19 -8.52
N ALA A 34 -11.58 -6.15 -7.69
CA ALA A 34 -10.68 -7.01 -6.92
C ALA A 34 -9.63 -7.71 -7.80
N THR A 35 -9.98 -8.01 -9.05
CA THR A 35 -9.14 -8.69 -10.04
C THR A 35 -8.35 -7.75 -10.95
N ALA A 36 -8.24 -6.46 -10.61
CA ALA A 36 -7.71 -5.46 -11.54
C ALA A 36 -6.29 -5.73 -12.04
N PHE A 37 -5.45 -6.30 -11.18
CA PHE A 37 -4.06 -6.63 -11.50
C PHE A 37 -3.83 -8.13 -11.69
N GLU A 38 -4.87 -8.96 -11.64
CA GLU A 38 -4.77 -10.42 -11.63
C GLU A 38 -4.03 -10.95 -12.87
N LYS A 39 -4.24 -10.33 -14.05
CA LYS A 39 -3.60 -10.70 -15.33
C LYS A 39 -2.35 -9.89 -15.67
N MET A 40 -1.80 -9.13 -14.71
CA MET A 40 -0.65 -8.25 -14.92
C MET A 40 0.59 -8.81 -14.22
N HIS A 41 0.98 -10.04 -14.56
CA HIS A 41 2.01 -10.78 -13.82
C HIS A 41 3.41 -10.13 -13.86
N LYS A 42 3.69 -9.26 -14.84
CA LYS A 42 4.97 -8.53 -14.95
C LYS A 42 4.92 -7.10 -14.38
N LEU A 43 3.84 -6.73 -13.71
CA LEU A 43 3.67 -5.41 -13.13
C LEU A 43 4.59 -5.23 -11.91
N ARG A 44 5.44 -4.21 -11.98
CA ARG A 44 6.50 -3.92 -10.99
C ARG A 44 6.30 -2.59 -10.27
N TYR A 45 5.51 -1.70 -10.84
CA TYR A 45 5.37 -0.33 -10.37
C TYR A 45 3.89 0.08 -10.37
N ILE A 46 3.35 0.41 -9.20
CA ILE A 46 2.03 1.02 -9.06
C ILE A 46 2.22 2.34 -8.34
N ASN A 47 1.74 3.43 -8.94
CA ASN A 47 1.74 4.75 -8.35
C ASN A 47 0.38 5.42 -8.54
N ILE A 48 -0.45 5.37 -7.51
CA ILE A 48 -1.74 6.03 -7.45
C ILE A 48 -1.60 7.14 -6.43
N SER A 49 -1.42 8.37 -6.93
CA SER A 49 -1.12 9.54 -6.10
C SER A 49 -2.29 10.50 -6.03
N PHE A 50 -2.54 11.03 -4.83
CA PHE A 50 -3.57 12.03 -4.60
C PHE A 50 -2.93 13.41 -4.38
N PRO A 51 -3.48 14.49 -4.97
CA PRO A 51 -3.07 15.84 -4.62
C PRO A 51 -3.38 16.11 -3.16
N LYS A 52 -2.43 16.69 -2.41
CA LYS A 52 -2.63 17.05 -0.99
C LYS A 52 -3.92 17.85 -0.75
N LYS A 53 -4.25 18.75 -1.69
CA LYS A 53 -5.47 19.58 -1.69
C LYS A 53 -6.78 18.79 -1.84
N MET A 54 -6.75 17.51 -2.21
CA MET A 54 -7.91 16.65 -2.46
C MET A 54 -8.04 15.50 -1.47
N LEU A 55 -7.18 15.43 -0.44
CA LEU A 55 -7.27 14.40 0.60
C LEU A 55 -8.59 14.42 1.39
N TRP A 56 -9.32 15.55 1.39
CA TRP A 56 -10.66 15.64 1.98
C TRP A 56 -11.70 14.78 1.24
N LEU A 57 -11.46 14.40 -0.02
CA LEU A 57 -12.28 13.46 -0.79
C LEU A 57 -12.08 12.00 -0.36
N LYS A 58 -11.20 11.71 0.61
CA LYS A 58 -10.93 10.36 1.13
C LYS A 58 -12.20 9.57 1.45
N LYS A 59 -13.26 10.23 1.92
CA LYS A 59 -14.55 9.59 2.23
C LYS A 59 -15.24 8.98 1.00
N LEU A 60 -15.02 9.49 -0.22
CA LEU A 60 -15.62 8.96 -1.44
C LEU A 60 -15.02 7.62 -1.86
N TYR A 61 -13.81 7.31 -1.39
CA TYR A 61 -13.03 6.14 -1.81
C TYR A 61 -12.91 5.07 -0.70
N ALA A 62 -13.43 5.33 0.50
CA ALA A 62 -13.10 4.59 1.72
C ALA A 62 -13.67 3.16 1.84
N ASN A 63 -14.52 2.71 0.91
CA ASN A 63 -15.27 1.46 1.05
C ASN A 63 -15.20 0.60 -0.22
N GLN A 64 -14.02 0.12 -0.57
CA GLN A 64 -13.84 -0.75 -1.75
C GLN A 64 -13.50 -2.16 -1.32
N GLY A 65 -14.51 -2.94 -0.93
CA GLY A 65 -14.31 -4.34 -0.53
C GLY A 65 -13.23 -4.54 0.55
N ASP A 66 -12.79 -5.78 0.71
CA ASP A 66 -11.81 -6.12 1.75
C ASP A 66 -10.36 -6.16 1.22
N SER A 67 -10.15 -6.48 -0.06
CA SER A 67 -8.80 -6.63 -0.65
C SER A 67 -8.80 -6.53 -2.18
N ILE A 68 -7.61 -6.40 -2.78
CA ILE A 68 -7.34 -6.42 -4.23
C ILE A 68 -6.10 -7.26 -4.51
N PHE A 69 -6.11 -8.08 -5.56
CA PHE A 69 -4.92 -8.86 -5.92
C PHE A 69 -3.76 -7.96 -6.30
N LEU A 70 -2.61 -8.11 -5.63
CA LEU A 70 -1.34 -7.49 -5.99
C LEU A 70 -0.41 -8.52 -6.66
N PRO A 71 0.37 -8.14 -7.67
CA PRO A 71 1.25 -9.05 -8.39
C PRO A 71 2.57 -9.33 -7.65
N ASP A 72 3.07 -10.57 -7.69
CA ASP A 72 4.30 -11.00 -6.98
C ASP A 72 5.60 -10.35 -7.50
N GLU A 73 5.59 -9.81 -8.72
CA GLU A 73 6.72 -9.07 -9.30
C GLU A 73 6.78 -7.61 -8.82
N LEU A 74 5.83 -7.16 -7.99
CA LEU A 74 5.73 -5.78 -7.54
C LEU A 74 6.99 -5.35 -6.77
N ARG A 75 7.57 -4.23 -7.18
CA ARG A 75 8.77 -3.63 -6.57
C ARG A 75 8.50 -2.29 -5.92
N PHE A 76 7.52 -1.56 -6.43
CA PHE A 76 7.15 -0.24 -5.95
C PHE A 76 5.64 -0.14 -5.87
N LEU A 77 5.14 0.16 -4.68
CA LEU A 77 3.74 0.46 -4.44
C LEU A 77 3.63 1.82 -3.76
N ARG A 78 3.10 2.81 -4.48
CA ARG A 78 2.52 4.01 -3.88
C ARG A 78 1.03 4.02 -4.15
N TRP A 79 0.25 4.14 -3.10
CA TRP A 79 -1.19 4.24 -3.18
C TRP A 79 -1.70 5.14 -2.06
N ASP A 80 -1.79 6.44 -2.37
CA ASP A 80 -2.34 7.39 -1.43
C ASP A 80 -3.84 7.10 -1.28
N VAL A 81 -4.36 7.23 -0.05
CA VAL A 81 -5.77 6.95 0.27
C VAL A 81 -6.14 5.49 -0.06
N TYR A 82 -5.24 4.55 0.23
CA TYR A 82 -5.46 3.12 0.03
C TYR A 82 -6.77 2.66 0.70
N PRO A 83 -7.75 2.11 -0.06
CA PRO A 83 -9.11 1.97 0.43
C PRO A 83 -9.40 0.64 1.16
N PHE A 84 -8.50 -0.33 1.06
CA PHE A 84 -8.68 -1.68 1.61
C PHE A 84 -8.18 -1.78 3.06
N LYS A 85 -8.72 -2.75 3.81
CA LYS A 85 -8.42 -2.94 5.24
C LYS A 85 -7.07 -3.60 5.51
N SER A 86 -6.53 -4.30 4.53
CA SER A 86 -5.20 -4.91 4.56
C SER A 86 -4.58 -4.96 3.16
N LEU A 87 -3.28 -5.26 3.07
CA LEU A 87 -2.69 -5.72 1.83
C LEU A 87 -3.22 -7.14 1.52
N SER A 88 -3.30 -7.47 0.22
CA SER A 88 -3.61 -8.83 -0.20
C SER A 88 -2.49 -9.80 0.16
N ASP A 89 -2.81 -11.08 0.12
CA ASP A 89 -1.83 -12.13 0.17
C ASP A 89 -1.08 -12.20 -1.18
N PHE A 90 0.07 -11.52 -1.26
CA PHE A 90 0.98 -11.58 -2.40
C PHE A 90 2.39 -11.79 -1.86
N ASN A 91 3.31 -12.31 -2.69
CA ASN A 91 4.70 -12.51 -2.27
C ASN A 91 5.46 -11.17 -2.26
N PRO A 92 5.82 -10.62 -1.09
CA PRO A 92 6.47 -9.31 -1.02
C PRO A 92 7.98 -9.37 -1.27
N LYS A 93 8.54 -10.53 -1.63
CA LYS A 93 9.99 -10.73 -1.82
C LYS A 93 10.64 -9.71 -2.75
N ASN A 94 9.93 -9.24 -3.77
CA ASN A 94 10.45 -8.28 -4.73
C ASN A 94 10.18 -6.81 -4.35
N LEU A 95 9.38 -6.57 -3.31
CA LEU A 95 8.96 -5.23 -2.91
C LEU A 95 10.14 -4.47 -2.31
N VAL A 96 10.39 -3.28 -2.84
CA VAL A 96 11.47 -2.38 -2.41
C VAL A 96 10.90 -1.16 -1.69
N VAL A 97 9.77 -0.64 -2.16
CA VAL A 97 9.14 0.58 -1.62
C VAL A 97 7.65 0.38 -1.45
N LEU A 98 7.15 0.66 -0.25
CA LEU A 98 5.74 0.64 0.11
C LEU A 98 5.32 2.01 0.68
N LYS A 99 4.38 2.68 0.02
CA LYS A 99 3.83 3.98 0.46
C LYS A 99 2.30 3.92 0.42
N LEU A 100 1.66 3.87 1.57
CA LEU A 100 0.21 3.78 1.73
C LEU A 100 -0.34 4.99 2.49
N LEU A 101 0.13 6.19 2.12
CA LEU A 101 -0.19 7.46 2.77
C LEU A 101 -1.71 7.64 2.93
N HIS A 102 -2.17 8.01 4.12
CA HIS A 102 -3.59 8.16 4.42
C HIS A 102 -4.44 6.91 4.13
N GLY A 103 -3.86 5.71 4.17
CA GLY A 103 -4.59 4.45 4.00
C GLY A 103 -5.70 4.25 5.04
N ASN A 104 -6.61 3.32 4.72
CA ASN A 104 -7.71 2.89 5.59
C ASN A 104 -7.44 1.54 6.28
N MET A 105 -6.22 1.02 6.14
CA MET A 105 -5.84 -0.29 6.65
C MET A 105 -5.92 -0.32 8.17
N GLU A 106 -6.33 -1.46 8.71
CA GLU A 106 -6.29 -1.74 10.16
C GLU A 106 -5.03 -2.54 10.53
N GLN A 107 -4.53 -3.32 9.57
CA GLN A 107 -3.30 -4.11 9.65
C GLN A 107 -2.52 -4.00 8.34
N LEU A 108 -1.18 -3.94 8.41
CA LEU A 108 -0.35 -3.78 7.21
C LEU A 108 -0.15 -5.11 6.47
N TRP A 109 0.28 -6.15 7.19
CA TRP A 109 0.54 -7.51 6.69
C TRP A 109 -0.31 -8.51 7.46
N ASN A 110 -0.50 -9.71 6.91
CA ASN A 110 -1.06 -10.83 7.66
C ASN A 110 -0.04 -11.34 8.71
N GLU A 111 -0.51 -12.08 9.71
CA GLU A 111 0.25 -12.66 10.83
C GLU A 111 1.26 -13.75 10.43
N ASP A 112 1.60 -13.89 9.14
CA ASP A 112 2.48 -14.97 8.69
C ASP A 112 3.95 -14.57 8.91
N ASP A 113 4.59 -15.21 9.89
CA ASP A 113 5.97 -14.93 10.33
C ASP A 113 7.02 -15.22 9.24
N ASP A 114 6.64 -15.88 8.14
CA ASP A 114 7.52 -16.30 7.05
C ASP A 114 7.58 -15.30 5.86
N MET A 115 7.04 -14.09 5.98
CA MET A 115 7.13 -13.09 4.90
C MET A 115 8.57 -12.67 4.60
N ASN A 116 9.05 -13.00 3.40
CA ASN A 116 10.36 -12.57 2.93
C ASN A 116 10.32 -11.09 2.53
N LEU A 117 10.76 -10.21 3.43
CA LEU A 117 10.85 -8.77 3.22
C LEU A 117 12.27 -8.29 2.89
N THR A 118 13.18 -9.19 2.49
CA THR A 118 14.61 -8.90 2.36
C THR A 118 14.92 -7.71 1.46
N ASN A 119 14.14 -7.48 0.38
CA ASN A 119 14.39 -6.39 -0.55
C ASN A 119 13.74 -5.04 -0.14
N LEU A 120 12.92 -5.04 0.91
CA LEU A 120 12.18 -3.86 1.33
C LEU A 120 13.13 -2.83 1.95
N ARG A 121 13.10 -1.61 1.41
CA ARG A 121 13.96 -0.49 1.84
C ARG A 121 13.17 0.66 2.44
N GLU A 122 11.94 0.88 2.00
CA GLU A 122 11.12 1.99 2.48
C GLU A 122 9.68 1.56 2.76
N ILE A 123 9.18 1.92 3.94
CA ILE A 123 7.78 1.87 4.33
C ILE A 123 7.34 3.27 4.76
N ASP A 124 6.32 3.81 4.11
CA ASP A 124 5.64 5.03 4.53
C ASP A 124 4.12 4.79 4.63
N VAL A 125 3.65 4.64 5.85
CA VAL A 125 2.24 4.49 6.21
C VAL A 125 1.72 5.72 6.94
N SER A 126 2.32 6.90 6.71
CA SER A 126 1.92 8.11 7.42
C SER A 126 0.43 8.43 7.23
N TYR A 127 -0.20 8.89 8.30
CA TYR A 127 -1.60 9.29 8.42
C TYR A 127 -2.61 8.15 8.22
N CYS A 128 -2.17 6.90 8.39
CA CYS A 128 -3.05 5.73 8.46
C CYS A 128 -3.70 5.65 9.85
N LYS A 129 -4.71 6.48 10.09
CA LYS A 129 -5.34 6.64 11.41
C LYS A 129 -5.96 5.36 11.99
N ASN A 130 -6.34 4.40 11.13
CA ASN A 130 -6.97 3.15 11.53
C ASN A 130 -5.95 2.01 11.72
N LEU A 131 -4.69 2.20 11.35
CA LEU A 131 -3.66 1.17 11.47
C LEU A 131 -3.39 0.92 12.94
N ARG A 132 -3.69 -0.30 13.42
CA ARG A 132 -3.54 -0.70 14.82
C ARG A 132 -2.27 -1.50 15.05
N LYS A 133 -1.92 -2.33 14.07
CA LYS A 133 -0.85 -3.31 14.18
C LYS A 133 0.02 -3.31 12.95
N MET A 134 1.32 -3.41 13.18
CA MET A 134 2.30 -3.82 12.19
C MET A 134 2.98 -5.09 12.70
N HIS A 135 2.88 -6.18 11.94
CA HIS A 135 3.56 -7.43 12.28
C HIS A 135 5.09 -7.28 12.18
N ASN A 136 5.82 -8.25 12.73
CA ASN A 136 7.27 -8.23 12.87
C ASN A 136 7.96 -7.94 11.52
N LEU A 137 8.82 -6.92 11.47
CA LEU A 137 9.64 -6.59 10.30
C LEU A 137 11.05 -7.22 10.36
N SER A 138 11.25 -8.25 11.18
CA SER A 138 12.52 -8.96 11.35
C SER A 138 13.10 -9.47 10.01
N GLY A 139 12.24 -9.88 9.07
CA GLY A 139 12.64 -10.27 7.71
C GLY A 139 13.06 -9.11 6.80
N ALA A 140 12.81 -7.85 7.19
CA ALA A 140 13.11 -6.65 6.41
C ALA A 140 14.52 -6.11 6.73
N ILE A 141 15.54 -6.98 6.61
CA ILE A 141 16.93 -6.67 7.02
C ILE A 141 17.60 -5.51 6.26
N ASN A 142 17.04 -5.11 5.11
CA ASN A 142 17.54 -3.97 4.31
C ASN A 142 16.65 -2.73 4.44
N LEU A 143 15.76 -2.67 5.45
CA LEU A 143 14.88 -1.53 5.66
C LEU A 143 15.70 -0.29 6.06
N GLU A 144 15.65 0.74 5.22
CA GLU A 144 16.37 2.01 5.39
C GLU A 144 15.47 3.09 6.02
N LEU A 145 14.17 3.04 5.75
CA LEU A 145 13.22 4.07 6.19
C LEU A 145 11.86 3.47 6.58
N LEU A 146 11.40 3.78 7.78
CA LEU A 146 10.04 3.54 8.25
C LEU A 146 9.41 4.86 8.70
N ARG A 147 8.24 5.21 8.13
CA ARG A 147 7.43 6.38 8.52
C ARG A 147 6.01 5.97 8.86
N CYS A 148 5.57 6.37 10.05
CA CYS A 148 4.22 6.14 10.57
C CYS A 148 3.63 7.44 11.18
N ILE A 149 4.03 8.59 10.66
CA ILE A 149 3.64 9.92 11.18
C ILE A 149 2.13 10.05 11.17
N GLY A 150 1.51 10.42 12.30
CA GLY A 150 0.06 10.64 12.37
C GLY A 150 -0.79 9.36 12.33
N CYS A 151 -0.21 8.19 12.60
CA CYS A 151 -0.95 6.95 12.85
C CYS A 151 -1.49 6.92 14.30
N GLU A 152 -2.68 7.46 14.49
CA GLU A 152 -3.28 7.66 15.83
C GLU A 152 -3.67 6.37 16.57
N SER A 153 -4.01 5.29 15.85
CA SER A 153 -4.44 4.01 16.45
C SER A 153 -3.32 2.98 16.60
N LEU A 154 -2.10 3.31 16.17
CA LEU A 154 -0.99 2.36 16.11
C LEU A 154 -0.48 2.07 17.52
N VAL A 155 -0.72 0.86 18.01
CA VAL A 155 -0.39 0.43 19.38
C VAL A 155 0.73 -0.60 19.43
N GLU A 156 0.88 -1.40 18.37
CA GLU A 156 1.91 -2.44 18.26
C GLU A 156 2.77 -2.14 17.04
N LEU A 157 4.04 -1.78 17.29
CA LEU A 157 5.00 -1.58 16.23
C LEU A 157 5.66 -2.89 15.82
N TRP A 158 6.12 -3.73 16.77
CA TRP A 158 6.56 -5.14 16.61
C TRP A 158 6.32 -5.87 17.95
N ASN A 159 6.05 -7.18 17.91
CA ASN A 159 6.00 -8.04 19.10
C ASN A 159 7.15 -9.03 19.03
N GLU A 160 8.16 -8.82 19.87
CA GLU A 160 8.99 -9.85 20.50
C GLU A 160 9.74 -9.10 21.61
N ASP A 161 9.65 -9.61 22.83
CA ASP A 161 10.21 -9.00 24.03
C ASP A 161 11.64 -8.42 23.81
N ASP A 162 11.84 -7.10 23.74
CA ASP A 162 13.05 -6.37 24.23
C ASP A 162 13.20 -4.90 23.73
N TYR A 163 13.30 -3.99 24.70
CA TYR A 163 14.22 -2.84 24.81
C TYR A 163 14.62 -1.93 23.62
N ILE A 164 13.87 -1.79 22.54
CA ILE A 164 14.20 -0.79 21.48
C ILE A 164 13.09 0.26 21.29
N TRP A 165 12.61 0.84 22.40
CA TRP A 165 11.76 2.03 22.34
C TRP A 165 12.53 3.34 22.06
N HIS A 166 13.84 3.30 21.81
CA HIS A 166 14.68 4.50 21.86
C HIS A 166 15.23 5.06 20.55
N LEU A 167 14.97 4.48 19.37
CA LEU A 167 15.75 4.91 18.19
C LEU A 167 15.05 5.56 17.00
N LEU A 168 13.74 5.48 16.74
CA LEU A 168 13.23 6.10 15.49
C LEU A 168 11.83 6.74 15.58
N MET A 169 11.56 7.48 16.65
CA MET A 169 10.70 8.66 16.55
C MET A 169 11.57 9.87 16.15
N ILE A 170 12.07 9.88 14.91
CA ILE A 170 12.67 11.10 14.35
C ILE A 170 11.56 11.86 13.63
N TYR A 171 11.06 12.89 14.33
CA TYR A 171 10.24 14.06 13.92
C TYR A 171 9.27 13.94 12.74
#